data_AF-X1KWA4-F1
#
_entry.id   AF-X1KWA4-F1
#
_cell.length_a   1.000
_cell.length_b   1.000
_cell.length_c   1.000
_cell.angle_alpha   90.00
_cell.angle_beta   90.00
_cell.angle_gamma   90.00
#
_symmetry.space_group_name_H-M   'P 1'
#
loop_
_entity.id
_entity.type
_entity.pdbx_description
1 polymer ?
#
loop_
_entity_poly.entity_id
_entity_poly.type
_entity_poly.pdbx_seq_one_letter_code
_entity_poly.pdbx_strand_id
1 'polypeptide(L)'
;PAWSTATYPSTATTAGQILRADGTNWVASTSTFADTYTAYNILYASSANTVAGLATANSGVLVTSSTGVPSILGLMTNGQLVIGSTGATPVLATLTGSANEIDITNATGSITIGIVNPLTVSKGGTGATTLTGMLKGNTASAFTAITGTADYATYWQDANTIAAEQYLAISRGGTGQNWSAVTIGALPYFSGTGTMSTLGAGTANYLLMANGAAAPSWTNAINGVSIGATTLSSGA
;
A
#
# COMPACT_ATOMS: atom_id res chain seq x y z
N PRO A 1 -62.61 -44.10 41.07
CA PRO A 1 -61.69 -42.97 41.37
C PRO A 1 -60.25 -43.49 41.52
N ALA A 2 -59.30 -42.98 40.73
CA ALA A 2 -57.89 -43.20 40.99
C ALA A 2 -57.43 -42.15 42.01
N TRP A 3 -56.94 -42.58 43.17
CA TRP A 3 -56.39 -41.68 44.18
C TRP A 3 -54.89 -41.53 43.97
N SER A 4 -54.37 -40.30 44.15
CA SER A 4 -52.93 -40.05 44.16
C SER A 4 -52.27 -40.83 45.29
N THR A 5 -51.21 -41.58 44.99
CA THR A 5 -50.33 -42.20 46.00
C THR A 5 -49.10 -41.36 46.31
N ALA A 6 -48.87 -40.27 45.58
CA ALA A 6 -47.73 -39.40 45.80
C ALA A 6 -47.82 -38.74 47.19
N THR A 7 -46.78 -38.93 47.99
CA THR A 7 -46.69 -38.35 49.34
C THR A 7 -45.98 -37.00 49.32
N TYR A 8 -46.35 -36.14 50.27
CA TYR A 8 -45.65 -34.88 50.58
C TYR A 8 -44.79 -35.06 51.83
N PRO A 9 -43.67 -34.33 51.98
CA PRO A 9 -42.90 -34.33 53.22
C PRO A 9 -43.77 -33.91 54.41
N SER A 10 -43.72 -34.69 55.50
CA SER A 10 -44.49 -34.42 56.72
C SER A 10 -43.90 -33.31 57.60
N THR A 11 -42.71 -32.83 57.25
CA THR A 11 -42.01 -31.72 57.90
C THR A 11 -41.50 -30.76 56.83
N ALA A 12 -41.35 -29.48 57.20
CA ALA A 12 -40.72 -28.51 56.31
C ALA A 12 -39.30 -28.97 55.94
N THR A 13 -38.97 -28.85 54.66
CA THR A 13 -37.66 -29.22 54.12
C THR A 13 -36.62 -28.12 54.38
N THR A 14 -35.34 -28.37 54.07
CA THR A 14 -34.30 -27.33 54.20
C THR A 14 -34.68 -26.07 53.41
N ALA A 15 -34.51 -24.90 54.02
CA ALA A 15 -34.82 -23.60 53.43
C ALA A 15 -34.15 -23.42 52.05
N GLY A 16 -34.84 -22.73 51.16
CA GLY A 16 -34.37 -22.47 49.79
C GLY A 16 -34.48 -23.66 48.83
N GLN A 17 -34.86 -24.86 49.28
CA GLN A 17 -35.12 -25.98 48.37
C GLN A 17 -36.52 -25.88 47.76
N ILE A 18 -36.67 -26.39 46.53
CA ILE A 18 -37.95 -26.44 45.81
C ILE A 18 -38.51 -27.86 45.92
N LEU A 19 -39.80 -28.01 46.24
CA LEU A 19 -40.48 -29.31 46.15
C LEU A 19 -40.66 -29.69 44.67
N ARG A 20 -40.18 -30.87 44.29
CA ARG A 20 -40.25 -31.40 42.92
C ARG A 20 -40.73 -32.84 42.95
N ALA A 21 -41.48 -33.24 41.92
CA ALA A 21 -41.81 -34.65 41.74
C ALA A 21 -40.55 -35.43 41.34
N ASP A 22 -40.33 -36.60 41.94
CA ASP A 22 -39.21 -37.50 41.62
C ASP A 22 -39.61 -38.74 40.78
N GLY A 23 -40.87 -38.77 40.32
CA GLY A 23 -41.48 -39.89 39.61
C GLY A 23 -42.29 -40.83 40.51
N THR A 24 -42.14 -40.75 41.83
CA THR A 24 -42.96 -41.50 42.81
C THR A 24 -43.67 -40.58 43.81
N ASN A 25 -42.94 -39.61 44.37
CA ASN A 25 -43.40 -38.71 45.43
C ASN A 25 -43.00 -37.25 45.16
N TRP A 26 -43.40 -36.35 46.05
CA TRP A 26 -42.88 -34.98 46.13
C TRP A 26 -41.70 -34.92 47.08
N VAL A 27 -40.53 -34.51 46.56
CA VAL A 27 -39.27 -34.48 47.31
C VAL A 27 -38.59 -33.13 47.11
N ALA A 28 -37.83 -32.65 48.10
CA ALA A 28 -37.05 -31.42 47.96
C ALA A 28 -35.92 -31.58 46.93
N SER A 29 -35.66 -30.54 46.14
CA SER A 29 -34.47 -30.45 45.30
C SER A 29 -33.21 -30.40 46.14
N THR A 30 -32.10 -30.96 45.65
CA THR A 30 -30.80 -30.80 46.33
C THR A 30 -30.25 -29.38 46.22
N SER A 31 -30.58 -28.67 45.13
CA SER A 31 -30.15 -27.28 44.95
C SER A 31 -30.95 -26.34 45.82
N THR A 32 -30.26 -25.34 46.37
CA THR A 32 -30.86 -24.22 47.12
C THR A 32 -30.97 -22.97 46.24
N PHE A 33 -32.03 -22.21 46.45
CA PHE A 33 -32.36 -20.95 45.78
C PHE A 33 -32.51 -19.86 46.85
N ALA A 34 -32.10 -18.64 46.51
CA ALA A 34 -32.33 -17.48 47.37
C ALA A 34 -33.82 -17.10 47.40
N ASP A 35 -34.27 -16.54 48.53
CA ASP A 35 -35.64 -16.04 48.70
C ASP A 35 -35.94 -14.86 47.76
N THR A 36 -34.91 -14.11 47.35
CA THR A 36 -35.04 -12.99 46.44
C THR A 36 -33.83 -12.91 45.51
N TYR A 37 -34.11 -12.61 44.25
CA TYR A 37 -33.11 -12.19 43.27
C TYR A 37 -33.44 -10.75 42.85
N THR A 38 -32.41 -9.93 42.68
CA THR A 38 -32.59 -8.61 42.11
C THR A 38 -33.07 -8.72 40.66
N ALA A 39 -33.81 -7.70 40.21
CA ALA A 39 -34.30 -7.66 38.84
C ALA A 39 -33.15 -7.81 37.83
N TYR A 40 -33.44 -8.50 36.73
CA TYR A 40 -32.53 -8.73 35.60
C TYR A 40 -31.37 -9.71 35.83
N ASN A 41 -31.19 -10.26 37.04
CA ASN A 41 -30.15 -11.26 37.28
C ASN A 41 -30.35 -12.50 36.40
N ILE A 42 -29.24 -13.03 35.89
CA ILE A 42 -29.20 -14.36 35.29
C ILE A 42 -28.93 -15.36 36.41
N LEU A 43 -29.77 -16.36 36.59
CA LEU A 43 -29.53 -17.41 37.60
C LEU A 43 -28.52 -18.43 37.07
N TYR A 44 -27.56 -18.81 37.91
CA TYR A 44 -26.55 -19.82 37.58
C TYR A 44 -26.22 -20.68 38.80
N ALA A 45 -25.70 -21.88 38.56
CA ALA A 45 -25.16 -22.72 39.63
C ALA A 45 -23.79 -22.16 40.07
N SER A 46 -23.76 -21.44 41.19
CA SER A 46 -22.54 -20.79 41.69
C SER A 46 -21.58 -21.74 42.38
N SER A 47 -22.10 -22.86 42.85
CA SER A 47 -21.35 -23.99 43.41
C SER A 47 -22.24 -25.23 43.38
N ALA A 48 -21.70 -26.39 43.79
CA ALA A 48 -22.52 -27.60 43.91
C ALA A 48 -23.75 -27.32 44.79
N ASN A 49 -24.94 -27.67 44.27
CA ASN A 49 -26.21 -27.53 44.97
C ASN A 49 -26.58 -26.08 45.38
N THR A 50 -26.01 -25.05 44.76
CA THR A 50 -26.36 -23.65 45.05
C THR A 50 -26.67 -22.90 43.77
N VAL A 51 -27.87 -22.34 43.67
CA VAL A 51 -28.26 -21.40 42.60
C VAL A 51 -28.16 -19.98 43.14
N ALA A 52 -27.40 -19.15 42.43
CA ALA A 52 -27.24 -17.74 42.75
C ALA A 52 -27.61 -16.87 41.55
N GLY A 53 -27.94 -15.60 41.82
CA GLY A 53 -28.08 -14.60 40.77
C GLY A 53 -26.72 -14.02 40.39
N LEU A 54 -26.39 -14.04 39.10
CA LEU A 54 -25.27 -13.30 38.54
C LEU A 54 -25.64 -11.83 38.46
N ALA A 55 -24.78 -10.97 39.03
CA ALA A 55 -24.96 -9.53 38.97
C ALA A 55 -24.93 -9.03 37.51
N THR A 56 -25.78 -8.06 37.18
CA THR A 56 -25.86 -7.46 35.85
C THR A 56 -24.93 -6.26 35.71
N ALA A 57 -24.56 -5.95 34.47
CA ALA A 57 -23.97 -4.68 34.11
C ALA A 57 -24.63 -4.16 32.83
N ASN A 58 -24.89 -2.85 32.77
CA ASN A 58 -25.48 -2.24 31.58
C ASN A 58 -24.52 -2.37 30.39
N SER A 59 -25.05 -2.82 29.26
CA SER A 59 -24.28 -2.99 28.01
C SER A 59 -23.02 -3.86 28.17
N GLY A 60 -23.01 -4.74 29.17
CA GLY A 60 -21.95 -5.72 29.38
C GLY A 60 -22.12 -6.96 28.51
N VAL A 61 -21.09 -7.80 28.48
CA VAL A 61 -21.10 -9.07 27.73
C VAL A 61 -20.95 -10.23 28.71
N LEU A 62 -21.82 -11.23 28.61
CA LEU A 62 -21.70 -12.47 29.36
C LEU A 62 -20.52 -13.29 28.81
N VAL A 63 -19.60 -13.66 29.70
CA VAL A 63 -18.47 -14.56 29.42
C VAL A 63 -18.35 -15.60 30.54
N THR A 64 -17.55 -16.63 30.30
CA THR A 64 -17.02 -17.48 31.37
C THR A 64 -15.60 -17.05 31.71
N SER A 65 -15.32 -16.97 33.00
CA SER A 65 -13.97 -16.71 33.49
C SER A 65 -13.02 -17.86 33.20
N SER A 66 -11.71 -17.66 33.40
CA SER A 66 -10.72 -18.74 33.24
C SER A 66 -10.94 -19.93 34.18
N THR A 67 -11.74 -19.76 35.24
CA THR A 67 -12.13 -20.85 36.16
C THR A 67 -13.49 -21.47 35.80
N GLY A 68 -14.11 -21.06 34.69
CA GLY A 68 -15.39 -21.57 34.21
C GLY A 68 -16.62 -20.90 34.83
N VAL A 69 -16.44 -19.93 35.73
CA VAL A 69 -17.55 -19.21 36.38
C VAL A 69 -18.14 -18.19 35.41
N PRO A 70 -19.47 -18.21 35.13
CA PRO A 70 -20.15 -17.16 34.37
C PRO A 70 -19.98 -15.78 35.01
N SER A 71 -19.71 -14.76 34.19
CA SER A 71 -19.48 -13.39 34.63
C SER A 71 -19.87 -12.38 33.54
N ILE A 72 -20.22 -11.16 33.92
CA ILE A 72 -20.46 -10.07 32.96
C ILE A 72 -19.19 -9.23 32.89
N LEU A 73 -18.55 -9.16 31.72
CA LEU A 73 -17.57 -8.11 31.45
C LEU A 73 -18.30 -6.76 31.51
N GLY A 74 -17.72 -5.78 32.20
CA GLY A 74 -18.33 -4.48 32.43
C GLY A 74 -18.70 -3.73 31.14
N LEU A 75 -19.25 -2.52 31.27
CA LEU A 75 -19.65 -1.74 30.11
C LEU A 75 -18.50 -1.57 29.10
N MET A 76 -18.77 -1.85 27.82
CA MET A 76 -17.81 -1.59 26.75
C MET A 76 -17.69 -0.09 26.48
N THR A 77 -16.47 0.41 26.34
CA THR A 77 -16.22 1.76 25.81
C THR A 77 -16.16 1.73 24.28
N ASN A 78 -16.15 2.92 23.66
CA ASN A 78 -16.10 3.08 22.21
C ASN A 78 -15.00 2.25 21.55
N GLY A 79 -15.36 1.50 20.52
CA GLY A 79 -14.47 0.63 19.74
C GLY A 79 -13.85 -0.54 20.51
N GLN A 80 -14.37 -0.92 21.68
CA GLN A 80 -13.94 -2.15 22.35
C GLN A 80 -14.65 -3.39 21.81
N LEU A 81 -13.94 -4.51 21.88
CA LEU A 81 -14.38 -5.87 21.55
C LEU A 81 -14.04 -6.80 22.72
N VAL A 82 -14.64 -7.99 22.75
CA VAL A 82 -14.18 -9.08 23.62
C VAL A 82 -13.00 -9.79 22.96
N ILE A 83 -11.84 -9.80 23.61
CA ILE A 83 -10.62 -10.45 23.16
C ILE A 83 -10.33 -11.64 24.06
N GLY A 84 -10.15 -12.81 23.45
CA GLY A 84 -9.79 -14.04 24.18
C GLY A 84 -8.41 -13.93 24.82
N SER A 85 -8.26 -14.52 26.01
CA SER A 85 -6.98 -14.59 26.72
C SER A 85 -6.73 -16.02 27.20
N THR A 86 -5.77 -16.72 26.60
CA THR A 86 -5.43 -18.10 27.04
C THR A 86 -5.00 -18.09 28.51
N GLY A 87 -5.67 -18.88 29.35
CA GLY A 87 -5.38 -18.96 30.78
C GLY A 87 -5.97 -17.83 31.65
N ALA A 88 -6.65 -16.84 31.05
CA ALA A 88 -7.34 -15.77 31.78
C ALA A 88 -8.78 -15.57 31.25
N THR A 89 -9.60 -14.82 31.98
CA THR A 89 -10.93 -14.42 31.48
C THR A 89 -10.75 -13.56 30.21
N PRO A 90 -11.61 -13.68 29.18
CA PRO A 90 -11.61 -12.75 28.06
C PRO A 90 -11.70 -11.30 28.54
N VAL A 91 -11.06 -10.37 27.84
CA VAL A 91 -11.00 -8.95 28.24
C VAL A 91 -11.69 -8.07 27.21
N LEU A 92 -12.16 -6.91 27.65
CA LEU A 92 -12.54 -5.86 26.71
C LEU A 92 -11.28 -5.11 26.29
N ALA A 93 -11.07 -4.96 24.99
CA ALA A 93 -9.96 -4.20 24.45
C ALA A 93 -10.31 -3.60 23.08
N THR A 94 -9.62 -2.53 22.72
CA THR A 94 -9.65 -1.98 21.36
C THR A 94 -8.69 -2.73 20.46
N LEU A 95 -8.95 -2.71 19.14
CA LEU A 95 -7.90 -3.05 18.18
C LEU A 95 -6.89 -1.91 18.09
N THR A 96 -5.63 -2.26 17.83
CA THR A 96 -4.54 -1.32 17.60
C THR A 96 -3.87 -1.65 16.28
N GLY A 97 -3.58 -0.62 15.49
CA GLY A 97 -2.87 -0.77 14.22
C GLY A 97 -1.35 -0.85 14.41
N SER A 98 -0.68 -1.44 13.43
CA SER A 98 0.78 -1.34 13.32
C SER A 98 1.16 0.05 12.79
N ALA A 99 2.04 0.74 13.50
CA ALA A 99 2.51 2.07 13.11
C ALA A 99 3.07 2.07 11.68
N ASN A 100 2.65 3.06 10.88
CA ASN A 100 3.05 3.24 9.47
C ASN A 100 2.55 2.16 8.49
N GLU A 101 1.64 1.28 8.90
CA GLU A 101 0.99 0.27 8.04
C GLU A 101 -0.54 0.38 8.09
N ILE A 102 -1.13 0.11 9.25
CA ILE A 102 -2.57 -0.01 9.44
C ILE A 102 -3.03 1.06 10.41
N ASP A 103 -4.00 1.85 9.99
CA ASP A 103 -4.69 2.81 10.84
C ASP A 103 -5.95 2.16 11.42
N ILE A 104 -6.06 2.19 12.75
CA ILE A 104 -7.27 1.76 13.47
C ILE A 104 -7.86 2.97 14.17
N THR A 105 -9.09 3.33 13.78
CA THR A 105 -9.86 4.39 14.43
C THR A 105 -11.03 3.77 15.19
N ASN A 106 -10.94 3.80 16.52
CA ASN A 106 -11.99 3.33 17.43
C ASN A 106 -12.99 4.47 17.65
N ALA A 107 -14.28 4.21 17.40
CA ALA A 107 -15.35 5.20 17.53
C ALA A 107 -16.59 4.61 18.23
N THR A 108 -17.58 5.46 18.50
CA THR A 108 -18.84 5.00 19.08
C THR A 108 -19.54 4.04 18.13
N GLY A 109 -19.71 2.78 18.56
CA GLY A 109 -20.41 1.75 17.77
C GLY A 109 -19.70 1.30 16.50
N SER A 110 -18.44 1.70 16.26
CA SER A 110 -17.68 1.30 15.09
C SER A 110 -16.18 1.24 15.34
N ILE A 111 -15.50 0.44 14.52
CA ILE A 111 -14.06 0.45 14.37
C ILE A 111 -13.80 0.57 12.87
N THR A 112 -13.12 1.62 12.45
CA THR A 112 -12.69 1.78 11.07
C THR A 112 -11.26 1.30 10.93
N ILE A 113 -11.05 0.39 9.97
CA ILE A 113 -9.74 -0.15 9.62
C ILE A 113 -9.36 0.40 8.26
N GLY A 114 -8.21 1.07 8.19
CA GLY A 114 -7.65 1.62 6.97
C GLY A 114 -6.17 1.30 6.83
N ILE A 115 -5.59 1.75 5.72
CA ILE A 115 -4.14 1.80 5.57
C ILE A 115 -3.67 3.21 5.88
N VAL A 116 -2.44 3.33 6.36
CA VAL A 116 -1.76 4.62 6.42
C VAL A 116 -1.68 5.20 5.01
N ASN A 117 -2.02 6.49 4.86
CA ASN A 117 -1.99 7.19 3.59
C ASN A 117 -0.99 8.36 3.60
N PRO A 118 0.16 8.26 2.90
CA PRO A 118 0.57 7.15 2.03
C PRO A 118 1.20 5.99 2.81
N LEU A 119 1.03 4.77 2.30
CA LEU A 119 1.77 3.61 2.81
C LEU A 119 3.26 3.79 2.46
N THR A 120 4.16 3.61 3.42
CA THR A 120 5.60 3.83 3.20
C THR A 120 6.22 2.74 2.33
N VAL A 121 7.33 3.05 1.66
CA VAL A 121 8.01 2.11 0.74
C VAL A 121 8.55 0.86 1.43
N SER A 122 9.02 1.01 2.68
CA SER A 122 9.50 -0.13 3.48
C SER A 122 8.41 -1.17 3.74
N LYS A 123 7.14 -0.79 3.56
CA LYS A 123 5.94 -1.60 3.77
C LYS A 123 5.21 -1.92 2.46
N GLY A 124 5.89 -1.75 1.32
CA GLY A 124 5.36 -2.06 -0.02
C GLY A 124 4.48 -0.96 -0.63
N GLY A 125 4.32 0.18 0.04
CA GLY A 125 3.67 1.35 -0.54
C GLY A 125 4.62 2.16 -1.43
N THR A 126 4.14 3.31 -1.91
CA THR A 126 4.93 4.22 -2.74
C THR A 126 5.52 5.37 -1.93
N GLY A 127 5.12 5.53 -0.66
CA GLY A 127 5.48 6.68 0.17
C GLY A 127 4.98 8.03 -0.35
N ALA A 128 4.13 8.06 -1.39
CA ALA A 128 3.58 9.28 -1.99
C ALA A 128 2.07 9.16 -2.17
N THR A 129 1.34 10.26 -1.96
CA THR A 129 -0.13 10.32 -2.09
C THR A 129 -0.61 10.44 -3.53
N THR A 130 0.23 11.01 -4.41
CA THR A 130 -0.03 11.16 -5.84
C THR A 130 1.22 10.83 -6.62
N LEU A 131 1.04 10.23 -7.78
CA LEU A 131 2.12 9.86 -8.69
C LEU A 131 1.79 10.44 -10.06
N THR A 132 2.76 11.11 -10.68
CA THR A 132 2.62 11.68 -12.03
C THR A 132 3.86 11.38 -12.84
N GLY A 133 3.68 11.02 -14.11
CA GLY A 133 4.78 10.68 -15.02
C GLY A 133 5.39 9.32 -14.75
N MET A 134 6.65 9.15 -15.14
CA MET A 134 7.43 7.94 -14.86
C MET A 134 7.96 7.98 -13.43
N LEU A 135 8.20 6.82 -12.81
CA LEU A 135 8.53 6.73 -11.39
C LEU A 135 9.86 6.02 -11.19
N LYS A 136 10.67 6.52 -10.27
CA LYS A 136 11.91 5.89 -9.82
C LYS A 136 11.84 5.54 -8.34
N GLY A 137 12.09 4.26 -8.06
CA GLY A 137 12.34 3.80 -6.70
C GLY A 137 13.75 4.21 -6.24
N ASN A 138 13.87 4.56 -4.97
CA ASN A 138 15.14 4.93 -4.33
C ASN A 138 15.38 4.13 -3.03
N THR A 139 14.82 2.91 -2.98
CA THR A 139 14.95 1.85 -1.96
C THR A 139 14.59 2.18 -0.51
N ALA A 140 14.46 3.46 -0.13
CA ALA A 140 14.18 3.85 1.26
C ALA A 140 13.22 5.05 1.42
N SER A 141 13.13 5.91 0.41
CA SER A 141 12.25 7.09 0.43
C SER A 141 11.05 6.90 -0.47
N ALA A 142 10.12 7.85 -0.44
CA ALA A 142 9.01 7.88 -1.38
C ALA A 142 9.51 7.77 -2.84
N PHE A 143 8.73 7.10 -3.68
CA PHE A 143 8.99 7.09 -5.12
C PHE A 143 8.99 8.53 -5.63
N THR A 144 9.98 8.84 -6.46
CA THR A 144 10.10 10.16 -7.07
C THR A 144 9.70 10.08 -8.54
N ALA A 145 9.03 11.10 -9.04
CA ALA A 145 8.78 11.21 -10.47
C ALA A 145 10.10 11.43 -11.22
N ILE A 146 10.28 10.73 -12.32
CA ILE A 146 11.24 11.06 -13.36
C ILE A 146 10.58 12.09 -14.27
N THR A 147 11.17 13.28 -14.33
CA THR A 147 10.67 14.40 -15.13
C THR A 147 11.58 14.65 -16.32
N GLY A 148 10.99 14.76 -17.51
CA GLY A 148 11.64 15.25 -18.73
C GLY A 148 10.91 16.47 -19.27
N THR A 149 11.50 17.13 -20.26
CA THR A 149 10.79 18.17 -21.05
C THR A 149 9.97 17.48 -22.14
N ALA A 150 8.76 17.97 -22.42
CA ALA A 150 7.96 17.47 -23.54
C ALA A 150 8.74 17.56 -24.86
N ASP A 151 8.49 16.61 -25.78
CA ASP A 151 9.13 16.51 -27.09
C ASP A 151 10.64 16.22 -27.09
N TYR A 152 11.27 16.01 -25.93
CA TYR A 152 12.68 15.65 -25.82
C TYR A 152 12.88 14.14 -25.95
N ALA A 153 14.04 13.74 -26.45
CA ALA A 153 14.41 12.33 -26.55
C ALA A 153 14.71 11.76 -25.16
N THR A 154 14.21 10.56 -24.86
CA THR A 154 14.50 9.86 -23.60
C THR A 154 15.74 8.98 -23.72
N TYR A 155 16.53 8.91 -22.65
CA TYR A 155 17.72 8.05 -22.59
C TYR A 155 17.97 7.53 -21.17
N TRP A 156 18.72 6.44 -21.04
CA TRP A 156 19.20 5.94 -19.74
C TRP A 156 20.46 6.72 -19.34
N GLN A 157 20.37 7.49 -18.26
CA GLN A 157 21.54 8.21 -17.70
C GLN A 157 22.44 7.28 -16.87
N ASP A 158 21.86 6.19 -16.35
CA ASP A 158 22.52 5.13 -15.61
C ASP A 158 21.63 3.86 -15.68
N ALA A 159 22.05 2.78 -15.02
CA ALA A 159 21.34 1.50 -15.08
C ALA A 159 19.87 1.54 -14.60
N ASN A 160 19.49 2.56 -13.82
CA ASN A 160 18.20 2.60 -13.11
C ASN A 160 17.44 3.93 -13.30
N THR A 161 17.90 4.81 -14.19
CA THR A 161 17.32 6.15 -14.35
C THR A 161 17.17 6.53 -15.80
N ILE A 162 15.96 6.91 -16.15
CA ILE A 162 15.63 7.51 -17.44
C ILE A 162 15.70 9.04 -17.27
N ALA A 163 16.23 9.71 -18.27
CA ALA A 163 16.33 11.15 -18.37
C ALA A 163 15.81 11.61 -19.75
N ALA A 164 15.83 12.92 -20.00
CA ALA A 164 15.47 13.50 -21.29
C ALA A 164 16.52 14.52 -21.74
N GLU A 165 16.75 14.58 -23.05
CA GLU A 165 17.63 15.54 -23.69
C GLU A 165 17.01 16.09 -24.98
N GLN A 166 17.30 17.35 -25.31
CA GLN A 166 16.68 18.01 -26.46
C GLN A 166 17.08 17.38 -27.79
N TYR A 167 18.35 17.01 -27.93
CA TYR A 167 18.92 16.32 -29.09
C TYR A 167 19.78 15.18 -28.59
N LEU A 168 19.71 14.02 -29.25
CA LEU A 168 20.53 12.85 -28.89
C LEU A 168 22.02 13.23 -28.95
N ALA A 169 22.74 13.04 -27.84
CA ALA A 169 24.15 13.38 -27.78
C ALA A 169 25.01 12.48 -28.70
N ILE A 170 26.17 13.00 -29.11
CA ILE A 170 27.14 12.28 -29.95
C ILE A 170 27.65 10.98 -29.31
N SER A 171 27.75 10.94 -27.98
CA SER A 171 28.15 9.75 -27.23
C SER A 171 27.12 8.62 -27.31
N ARG A 172 25.90 8.93 -27.74
CA ARG A 172 24.80 8.01 -27.98
C ARG A 172 24.48 7.86 -29.48
N GLY A 173 25.40 8.25 -30.36
CA GLY A 173 25.25 8.15 -31.81
C GLY A 173 24.35 9.22 -32.44
N GLY A 174 23.97 10.25 -31.69
CA GLY A 174 23.19 11.37 -32.21
C GLY A 174 24.04 12.49 -32.82
N THR A 175 23.39 13.54 -33.30
CA THR A 175 24.05 14.70 -33.93
C THR A 175 24.45 15.78 -32.92
N GLY A 176 23.84 15.76 -31.71
CA GLY A 176 24.01 16.78 -30.67
C GLY A 176 23.53 18.18 -31.05
N GLN A 177 22.74 18.33 -32.12
CA GLN A 177 22.34 19.63 -32.68
C GLN A 177 20.89 19.62 -33.17
N ASN A 178 20.32 20.82 -33.36
CA ASN A 178 19.05 21.01 -34.06
C ASN A 178 19.25 21.00 -35.58
N TRP A 179 18.55 20.11 -36.28
CA TRP A 179 18.62 20.00 -37.75
C TRP A 179 17.39 20.54 -38.47
N SER A 180 16.39 21.06 -37.75
CA SER A 180 15.12 21.51 -38.34
C SER A 180 15.26 22.69 -39.31
N ALA A 181 16.35 23.45 -39.20
CA ALA A 181 16.62 24.64 -40.03
C ALA A 181 17.72 24.41 -41.09
N VAL A 182 18.16 23.16 -41.32
CA VAL A 182 19.18 22.87 -42.34
C VAL A 182 18.61 23.13 -43.74
N THR A 183 19.26 23.99 -44.51
CA THR A 183 18.82 24.38 -45.86
C THR A 183 19.07 23.29 -46.90
N ILE A 184 18.24 23.24 -47.95
CA ILE A 184 18.44 22.35 -49.11
C ILE A 184 19.84 22.53 -49.70
N GLY A 185 20.49 21.42 -50.05
CA GLY A 185 21.83 21.42 -50.65
C GLY A 185 22.99 21.57 -49.66
N ALA A 186 22.71 21.75 -48.36
CA ALA A 186 23.74 21.72 -47.34
C ALA A 186 24.35 20.31 -47.23
N LEU A 187 25.66 20.24 -47.00
CA LEU A 187 26.40 18.98 -46.85
C LEU A 187 26.72 18.72 -45.38
N PRO A 188 26.26 17.60 -44.81
CA PRO A 188 26.66 17.19 -43.47
C PRO A 188 28.15 16.88 -43.35
N TYR A 189 28.77 17.29 -42.25
CA TYR A 189 30.12 16.88 -41.87
C TYR A 189 30.26 16.78 -40.35
N PHE A 190 31.23 16.02 -39.84
CA PHE A 190 31.58 16.06 -38.42
C PHE A 190 32.66 17.10 -38.17
N SER A 191 32.43 17.97 -37.20
CA SER A 191 33.45 18.90 -36.70
C SER A 191 34.61 18.17 -36.03
N GLY A 192 35.71 18.88 -35.77
CA GLY A 192 36.85 18.34 -35.02
C GLY A 192 36.52 17.84 -33.61
N THR A 193 35.36 18.24 -33.06
CA THR A 193 34.85 17.77 -31.76
C THR A 193 33.83 16.62 -31.87
N GLY A 194 33.58 16.09 -33.07
CA GLY A 194 32.65 14.98 -33.31
C GLY A 194 31.17 15.36 -33.37
N THR A 195 30.83 16.64 -33.27
CA THR A 195 29.45 17.13 -33.48
C THR A 195 29.15 17.23 -34.97
N MET A 196 28.00 16.71 -35.40
CA MET A 196 27.56 16.81 -36.79
C MET A 196 27.12 18.26 -37.06
N SER A 197 27.69 18.86 -38.08
CA SER A 197 27.42 20.21 -38.57
C SER A 197 27.12 20.15 -40.07
N THR A 198 26.84 21.31 -40.67
CA THR A 198 26.54 21.42 -42.10
C THR A 198 27.40 22.49 -42.74
N LEU A 199 27.93 22.18 -43.91
CA LEU A 199 28.47 23.16 -44.83
C LEU A 199 27.29 23.66 -45.66
N GLY A 200 27.08 24.98 -45.69
CA GLY A 200 26.01 25.57 -46.49
C GLY A 200 26.08 25.15 -47.97
N ALA A 201 24.97 25.29 -48.69
CA ALA A 201 24.92 24.93 -50.11
C ALA A 201 26.02 25.66 -50.89
N GLY A 202 26.69 24.93 -51.78
CA GLY A 202 27.67 25.51 -52.68
C GLY A 202 27.01 26.45 -53.68
N THR A 203 27.77 27.41 -54.18
CA THR A 203 27.37 28.13 -55.40
C THR A 203 27.58 27.22 -56.61
N ALA A 204 26.78 27.38 -57.66
CA ALA A 204 26.97 26.64 -58.91
C ALA A 204 28.42 26.73 -59.39
N ASN A 205 28.95 25.61 -59.91
CA ASN A 205 30.35 25.47 -60.38
C ASN A 205 31.42 25.56 -59.28
N TYR A 206 31.08 25.25 -58.03
CA TYR A 206 32.07 25.05 -56.97
C TYR A 206 32.33 23.55 -56.74
N LEU A 207 33.57 23.21 -56.42
CA LEU A 207 34.01 21.88 -56.00
C LEU A 207 34.13 21.83 -54.47
N LEU A 208 33.85 20.67 -53.89
CA LEU A 208 34.07 20.44 -52.45
C LEU A 208 35.58 20.22 -52.21
N MET A 209 36.16 21.01 -51.31
CA MET A 209 37.55 20.86 -50.88
C MET A 209 37.61 20.25 -49.49
N ALA A 210 38.41 19.19 -49.35
CA ALA A 210 38.76 18.62 -48.05
C ALA A 210 39.87 19.46 -47.40
N ASN A 211 39.62 19.99 -46.21
CA ASN A 211 40.55 20.88 -45.50
C ASN A 211 41.31 20.18 -44.36
N GLY A 212 41.58 18.88 -44.51
CA GLY A 212 42.19 18.08 -43.44
C GLY A 212 41.31 18.03 -42.19
N ALA A 213 41.83 18.46 -41.05
CA ALA A 213 41.11 18.48 -39.77
C ALA A 213 40.11 19.65 -39.61
N ALA A 214 40.09 20.60 -40.55
CA ALA A 214 39.13 21.70 -40.58
C ALA A 214 37.85 21.32 -41.35
N ALA A 215 36.79 22.12 -41.18
CA ALA A 215 35.55 21.96 -41.91
C ALA A 215 35.79 21.98 -43.43
N PRO A 216 35.08 21.16 -44.23
CA PRO A 216 35.16 21.23 -45.68
C PRO A 216 34.69 22.59 -46.18
N SER A 217 35.16 23.01 -47.36
CA SER A 217 34.77 24.28 -47.97
C SER A 217 34.50 24.15 -49.45
N TRP A 218 33.66 25.03 -49.98
CA TRP A 218 33.46 25.16 -51.43
C TRP A 218 34.57 26.02 -52.03
N THR A 219 35.20 25.54 -53.11
CA THR A 219 36.14 26.33 -53.92
C THR A 219 35.63 26.45 -55.35
N ASN A 220 35.87 27.61 -55.99
CA ASN A 220 35.47 27.81 -57.38
C ASN A 220 36.22 26.80 -58.27
N ALA A 221 35.48 26.05 -59.09
CA ALA A 221 36.04 25.03 -59.97
C ALA A 221 37.11 25.57 -60.93
N ILE A 222 37.15 26.87 -61.21
CA ILE A 222 38.15 27.49 -62.10
C ILE A 222 39.48 27.76 -61.37
N ASN A 223 39.45 28.01 -60.05
CA ASN A 223 40.64 28.41 -59.28
C ASN A 223 41.45 27.22 -58.71
N GLY A 224 40.88 26.00 -58.75
CA GLY A 224 41.46 24.80 -58.16
C GLY A 224 42.02 23.76 -59.16
N VAL A 225 41.88 23.99 -60.47
CA VAL A 225 42.45 23.08 -61.48
C VAL A 225 43.86 23.56 -61.82
N SER A 226 44.84 23.21 -60.98
CA SER A 226 46.21 23.09 -61.47
C SER A 226 46.28 21.83 -62.32
N ILE A 227 46.01 21.94 -63.63
CA ILE A 227 46.21 20.81 -64.54
C ILE A 227 47.72 20.57 -64.58
N GLY A 228 48.19 19.55 -63.87
CA GLY A 228 49.60 19.12 -63.91
C GLY A 228 50.02 18.54 -65.27
N ALA A 229 49.16 18.62 -66.29
CA ALA A 229 49.50 18.30 -67.66
C ALA A 229 49.84 19.58 -68.41
N THR A 230 51.13 19.76 -68.71
CA THR A 230 51.65 20.81 -69.59
C THR A 230 51.18 20.66 -71.05
N THR A 231 50.38 19.64 -71.38
CA THR A 231 49.75 19.45 -72.69
C THR A 231 48.35 18.85 -72.56
N LEU A 232 47.33 19.59 -72.96
CA LEU A 232 46.07 19.01 -73.43
C LEU A 232 46.34 18.48 -74.84
N SER A 233 46.40 17.15 -75.03
CA SER A 233 46.40 16.61 -76.39
C SER A 233 45.03 16.89 -77.00
N SER A 234 44.96 17.80 -77.97
CA SER A 234 43.81 17.87 -78.86
C SER A 234 43.79 16.57 -79.66
N GLY A 235 42.96 15.61 -79.24
CA GLY A 235 42.65 14.45 -80.07
C GLY A 235 42.08 14.96 -81.39
N ALA A 236 42.83 14.73 -82.47
CA ALA A 236 42.35 14.88 -83.84
C ALA A 236 41.33 13.78 -84.16
#